data_AF-A0A9X8MDA9-F1
#
_entry.id   AF-A0A9X8MDA9-F1
#
_cell.length_a   1.000
_cell.length_b   1.000
_cell.length_c   1.000
_cell.angle_alpha   90.00
_cell.angle_beta   90.00
_cell.angle_gamma   90.00
#
_symmetry.space_group_name_H-M   'P 1'
#
loop_
_entity.id
_entity.type
_entity.pdbx_description
1 polymer ?
#
loop_
_entity_poly.entity_id
_entity_poly.type
_entity_poly.pdbx_seq_one_letter_code
_entity_poly.pdbx_strand_id
1 'polypeptide(L)' 'MLGMVEAGLGIAAVPAMALPAGHHPVLTSVPLIDPVVERHVGIIKRRGRALSPAAAALEKLLIDMKAQPSNRPA' A
#
# COMPACT_ATOMS: atom_id res chain seq x y z
N MET A 1 0.14 6.76 12.60
CA MET A 1 -1.01 5.99 13.12
C MET A 1 -0.56 4.66 13.71
N LEU A 2 0.19 3.84 12.98
CA LEU A 2 0.65 2.53 13.50
C LEU A 2 1.41 2.63 14.83
N GLY A 3 2.33 3.60 14.97
CA GLY A 3 3.01 3.84 16.26
C GLY A 3 2.08 4.24 17.43
N MET A 4 0.89 4.77 17.16
CA MET A 4 -0.12 5.02 18.22
C MET A 4 -0.82 3.72 18.61
N VAL A 5 -1.09 2.84 17.65
CA VAL A 5 -1.62 1.48 17.91
C VAL A 5 -0.60 0.67 18.71
N GLU A 6 0.68 0.74 18.38
CA GLU A 6 1.77 0.11 19.13
C GLU A 6 1.87 0.62 20.56
N ALA A 7 1.61 1.92 20.77
CA ALA A 7 1.58 2.54 22.09
C ALA A 7 0.28 2.25 22.88
N GLY A 8 -0.64 1.45 22.34
CA GLY A 8 -1.87 1.03 23.02
C GLY A 8 -3.03 2.02 22.94
N LEU A 9 -3.00 3.00 22.03
CA LEU A 9 -4.06 4.01 21.91
C LEU A 9 -5.31 3.54 21.13
N GLY A 10 -5.34 2.30 20.64
CA GLY A 10 -6.51 1.72 19.97
C GLY A 10 -6.16 0.85 18.76
N ILE A 11 -7.05 0.82 17.76
CA ILE A 11 -6.91 0.06 16.50
C ILE A 11 -6.94 1.00 15.28
N ALA A 12 -6.42 0.55 14.14
CA ALA A 12 -6.48 1.30 12.88
C ALA A 12 -6.79 0.39 11.69
N ALA A 13 -7.64 0.87 10.78
CA ALA A 13 -7.83 0.28 9.45
C ALA A 13 -6.86 0.94 8.47
N VAL A 14 -5.99 0.15 7.86
CA VAL A 14 -4.94 0.64 6.95
C VAL A 14 -4.87 -0.22 5.70
N PRO A 15 -4.44 0.31 4.55
CA PRO A 15 -4.14 -0.51 3.40
C PRO A 15 -2.97 -1.46 3.72
N ALA A 16 -2.96 -2.64 3.12
CA ALA A 16 -1.96 -3.66 3.43
C ALA A 16 -0.50 -3.21 3.19
N MET A 17 -0.27 -2.27 2.28
CA MET A 17 1.06 -1.67 2.05
C MET A 17 1.64 -0.93 3.26
N ALA A 18 0.80 -0.55 4.22
CA ALA A 18 1.21 0.14 5.45
C ALA A 18 1.43 -0.83 6.62
N LEU A 19 1.13 -2.11 6.44
CA LEU A 19 1.40 -3.14 7.45
C LEU A 19 2.90 -3.47 7.48
N PRO A 20 3.43 -3.91 8.64
CA PRO A 20 4.78 -4.42 8.73
C PRO A 20 5.01 -5.56 7.72
N ALA A 21 6.18 -5.55 7.06
CA ALA A 21 6.52 -6.53 6.03
C ALA A 21 6.67 -7.97 6.56
N GLY A 22 6.62 -8.19 7.87
CA GLY A 22 6.70 -9.49 8.52
C GLY A 22 6.01 -9.49 9.89
N HIS A 23 6.31 -10.51 10.70
CA HIS A 23 5.83 -10.57 12.08
C HIS A 23 6.24 -9.30 12.84
N HIS A 24 5.27 -8.65 13.45
CA HIS A 24 5.50 -7.50 14.31
C HIS A 24 5.38 -7.94 15.77
N PRO A 25 6.32 -7.60 16.66
CA PRO A 25 6.34 -8.14 18.01
C PRO A 25 5.12 -7.76 18.86
N VAL A 26 4.44 -6.66 18.51
CA VAL A 26 3.35 -6.09 19.32
C VAL A 26 2.04 -5.96 18.55
N LEU A 27 2.07 -6.07 17.21
CA LEU A 27 0.90 -5.83 16.38
C LEU A 27 0.48 -7.09 15.64
N THR A 28 -0.83 -7.29 15.54
CA THR A 28 -1.42 -8.29 14.65
C THR A 28 -2.22 -7.59 13.56
N SER A 29 -2.33 -8.24 12.41
CA SER A 29 -3.11 -7.76 11.27
C SER A 29 -4.33 -8.66 11.08
N VAL A 30 -5.52 -8.06 11.00
CA VAL A 30 -6.77 -8.79 10.77
C VAL A 30 -7.38 -8.29 9.45
N PRO A 31 -7.69 -9.18 8.49
CA PRO A 31 -8.28 -8.77 7.22
C PRO A 31 -9.73 -8.30 7.39
N LEU A 32 -10.14 -7.30 6.62
CA LEU A 32 -11.54 -6.94 6.43
C LEU A 32 -12.14 -7.87 5.37
N ILE A 33 -13.18 -8.62 5.74
CA ILE A 33 -13.77 -9.68 4.88
C ILE A 33 -15.08 -9.22 4.25
N ASP A 34 -15.94 -8.54 5.02
CA ASP A 34 -17.23 -8.06 4.54
C ASP A 34 -17.55 -6.65 5.10
N PRO A 35 -17.39 -5.58 4.29
CA PRO A 35 -16.89 -5.61 2.91
C PRO A 35 -15.36 -5.71 2.85
N VAL A 36 -14.85 -6.30 1.77
CA VAL A 36 -13.45 -6.07 1.35
C VAL A 36 -13.33 -4.62 0.88
N VAL A 37 -12.42 -3.86 1.49
CA VAL A 37 -12.18 -2.45 1.13
C VAL A 37 -10.91 -2.35 0.29
N GLU A 38 -11.06 -1.92 -0.96
CA GLU A 38 -9.96 -1.78 -1.91
C GLU A 38 -9.54 -0.32 -2.07
N ARG A 39 -8.23 -0.11 -2.27
CA ARG A 39 -7.65 1.20 -2.59
C ARG A 39 -6.91 1.11 -3.92
N HIS A 40 -7.30 1.95 -4.87
CA HIS A 40 -6.56 2.13 -6.11
C HIS A 40 -5.40 3.12 -5.93
N VAL A 41 -4.22 2.73 -6.40
CA VAL A 41 -3.04 3.59 -6.50
C VAL A 41 -2.69 3.72 -7.98
N GLY A 42 -2.40 4.93 -8.44
CA GLY A 42 -2.12 5.20 -9.85
C GLY A 42 -1.18 6.38 -10.06
N ILE A 43 -0.72 6.51 -11.29
CA ILE A 43 0.19 7.57 -11.74
C ILE A 43 -0.63 8.64 -12.47
N ILE A 44 -0.44 9.91 -12.10
CA ILE A 44 -1.07 11.04 -12.78
C ILE A 44 -0.03 11.75 -13.65
N LYS A 45 -0.41 12.07 -14.89
CA LYS A 45 0.39 12.85 -15.84
C LYS A 45 -0.40 13.99 -16.46
N ARG A 46 0.28 15.09 -16.77
CA ARG A 46 -0.34 16.24 -17.42
C ARG A 46 -0.69 15.89 -18.87
N ARG A 47 -1.95 16.06 -19.25
CA ARG A 47 -2.42 15.85 -20.63
C ARG A 47 -1.65 16.75 -21.61
N GLY A 48 -1.27 16.19 -22.76
CA GLY A 48 -0.61 16.92 -23.84
C GLY A 48 0.87 17.27 -23.59
N ARG A 49 1.46 16.81 -22.49
CA ARG A 49 2.89 16.99 -22.22
C ARG A 49 3.62 15.65 -22.24
N ALA A 50 4.66 15.56 -23.05
CA ALA A 50 5.56 14.42 -23.03
C ALA A 50 6.28 14.32 -21.68
N LEU A 51 6.49 13.10 -21.20
CA LEU A 51 7.31 12.84 -20.03
C LEU A 51 8.78 13.12 -20.37
N SER A 52 9.54 13.62 -19.40
CA SER A 52 10.99 13.63 -19.53
C SER A 52 11.52 12.19 -19.59
N PRO A 53 12.72 11.95 -20.13
CA PRO A 53 13.29 10.60 -20.18
C PRO A 53 13.31 9.89 -18.82
N ALA A 54 13.65 10.63 -17.75
CA ALA A 54 13.64 10.10 -16.38
C ALA A 54 12.23 9.75 -15.88
N ALA A 55 11.23 10.60 -16.16
CA ALA A 55 9.85 10.33 -15.77
C ALA A 55 9.23 9.14 -16.54
N ALA A 56 9.56 8.97 -17.82
CA ALA A 56 9.14 7.82 -18.61
C ALA A 56 9.78 6.52 -18.10
N ALA A 57 11.06 6.56 -17.71
CA ALA A 57 11.73 5.42 -17.09
C ALA A 57 11.07 5.02 -15.76
N LEU A 58 10.70 6.00 -14.93
CA LEU A 58 9.97 5.76 -13.68
C LEU A 58 8.57 5.19 -13.93
N GLU A 59 7.81 5.76 -14.87
CA GLU A 59 6.49 5.26 -15.25
C GLU A 59 6.58 3.79 -15.66
N LYS A 60 7.55 3.45 -16.51
CA LYS A 60 7.80 2.06 -16.91
C LYS A 60 8.13 1.17 -15.72
N LEU A 61 9.06 1.58 -14.86
CA LEU A 61 9.45 0.82 -13.68
C LEU A 61 8.27 0.54 -12.75
N LEU A 62 7.40 1.54 -12.53
CA LEU A 62 6.23 1.39 -11.66
C LEU A 62 5.13 0.53 -12.29
N ILE A 63 4.95 0.56 -13.61
CA ILE A 63 3.99 -0.32 -14.32
C ILE A 63 4.49 -1.77 -14.33
N ASP A 64 5.79 -1.98 -14.49
CA ASP A 64 6.41 -3.31 -14.48
C ASP A 64 6.42 -3.91 -13.07
N MET A 65 6.54 -3.08 -12.03
CA MET A 65 6.30 -3.45 -10.63
C MET A 65 4.81 -3.74 -10.41
N LYS A 66 4.35 -4.92 -10.80
CA LYS A 66 3.02 -5.42 -10.41
C LYS A 66 2.90 -5.33 -8.89
N ALA A 67 1.92 -4.57 -8.40
CA ALA A 67 1.55 -4.60 -7.00
C ALA A 67 1.19 -6.04 -6.66
N GLN A 68 2.01 -6.69 -5.83
CA GLN A 68 1.68 -8.01 -5.35
C GLN A 68 0.50 -7.83 -4.39
N PRO A 69 -0.69 -8.38 -4.68
CA PRO A 69 -1.74 -8.40 -3.67
C PRO A 69 -1.14 -9.09 -2.45
N SER A 70 -1.23 -8.43 -1.30
CA SER A 70 -0.78 -8.97 -0.02
C SER A 70 -1.68 -10.14 0.36
N ASN A 71 -1.51 -11.27 -0.31
CA ASN A 71 -2.22 -12.51 -0.02
C ASN A 71 -1.48 -13.21 1.12
N ARG A 72 -1.57 -12.64 2.32
CA ARG A 72 -1.10 -13.29 3.54
C ARG A 72 -2.31 -13.85 4.28
N PRO A 73 -2.49 -15.17 4.34
CA PRO A 73 -3.39 -15.76 5.32
C PRO A 73 -2.81 -15.46 6.71
N ALA A 74 -3.70 -15.06 7.63
CA ALA A 74 -3.40 -14.95 9.05
C ALA A 74 -3.04 -16.32 9.65
#